data_AF-A0A8J7LHT9-F1
#
_entry.id   AF-A0A8J7LHT9-F1
#
_cell.length_a   1.000
_cell.length_b   1.000
_cell.length_c   1.000
_cell.angle_alpha   90.00
_cell.angle_beta   90.00
_cell.angle_gamma   90.00
#
_symmetry.space_group_name_H-M   'P 1'
#
loop_
_entity.id
_entity.type
_entity.pdbx_description
1 polymer ?
#
loop_
_entity_poly.entity_id
_entity_poly.type
_entity_poly.pdbx_seq_one_letter_code
_entity_poly.pdbx_strand_id
1 'polypeptide(L)' 'MTQENAARLFQAVKKDQALQEKLKATANPEGFIKIAQERGYKFTIEELNNEIDKLSEEDLAAIVNPGWGTRRHINPR' A
#
# COMPACT_ATOMS: atom_id res chain seq x y z
N MET A 1 -2.53 10.36 -14.96
CA MET A 1 -2.39 11.32 -13.84
C MET A 1 -2.97 10.82 -12.52
N THR A 2 -4.03 9.99 -12.46
CA THR A 2 -4.58 9.44 -11.18
C THR A 2 -3.93 8.13 -10.73
N GLN A 3 -3.60 7.21 -11.64
CA GLN A 3 -2.85 5.97 -11.30
C GLN A 3 -1.49 6.26 -10.64
N GLU A 4 -0.79 7.30 -11.08
CA GLU A 4 0.48 7.73 -10.46
C GLU A 4 0.32 8.18 -9.00
N ASN A 5 -0.87 8.66 -8.62
CA ASN A 5 -1.15 9.10 -7.26
C ASN A 5 -1.32 7.92 -6.31
N ALA A 6 -2.02 6.86 -6.74
CA ALA A 6 -2.16 5.64 -5.95
C ALA A 6 -0.80 4.98 -5.72
N ALA A 7 -0.01 4.77 -6.78
CA ALA A 7 1.33 4.20 -6.68
C ALA A 7 2.27 5.03 -5.77
N ARG A 8 2.23 6.36 -5.88
CA ARG A 8 2.98 7.26 -4.98
C ARG A 8 2.54 7.15 -3.53
N LEU A 9 1.25 7.01 -3.28
CA LEU A 9 0.72 6.81 -1.93
C LEU A 9 1.26 5.49 -1.36
N PHE A 10 1.19 4.38 -2.09
CA PHE A 10 1.74 3.10 -1.64
C PHE A 10 3.25 3.18 -1.34
N GLN A 11 4.02 3.89 -2.16
CA GLN A 11 5.44 4.14 -1.87
C GLN A 11 5.62 4.99 -0.60
N ALA A 12 4.79 6.00 -0.38
CA ALA A 12 4.83 6.80 0.84
C ALA A 12 4.49 5.94 2.06
N VAL A 13 3.50 5.05 1.96
CA VAL A 13 3.07 4.14 3.04
C VAL A 13 4.15 3.13 3.37
N LYS A 14 4.84 2.59 2.37
CA LYS A 14 5.99 1.70 2.58
C LYS A 14 7.14 2.40 3.35
N LYS A 15 7.28 3.72 3.20
CA LYS A 15 8.35 4.50 3.87
C LYS A 15 7.90 5.07 5.22
N ASP A 16 6.61 5.34 5.39
CA ASP A 16 6.05 6.09 6.50
C ASP A 16 5.15 5.16 7.35
N GLN A 17 5.77 4.53 8.34
CA GLN A 17 5.14 3.49 9.18
C GLN A 17 3.93 4.03 9.98
N ALA A 18 3.97 5.30 10.39
CA ALA A 18 2.84 5.97 11.03
C ALA A 18 1.63 6.10 10.07
N LEU A 19 1.90 6.24 8.77
CA LEU A 19 0.88 6.26 7.73
C LEU A 19 0.29 4.86 7.53
N GLN A 20 1.16 3.84 7.50
CA GLN A 20 0.75 2.45 7.41
C GLN A 20 -0.17 2.05 8.56
N GLU A 21 0.14 2.45 9.80
CA GLU A 21 -0.73 2.20 10.95
C GLU A 21 -2.08 2.94 10.86
N LYS A 22 -2.07 4.21 10.44
CA LYS A 22 -3.31 4.98 10.21
C LYS A 22 -4.19 4.35 9.14
N LEU A 23 -3.59 3.85 8.06
CA LEU A 23 -4.32 3.15 7.00
C LEU A 23 -4.83 1.79 7.46
N LYS A 24 -4.05 1.02 8.22
CA LYS A 24 -4.49 -0.24 8.83
C LYS A 24 -5.65 -0.05 9.80
N ALA A 25 -5.63 1.03 10.59
CA ALA A 25 -6.73 1.39 11.48
C ALA A 25 -8.02 1.72 10.71
N THR A 26 -7.87 2.10 9.44
CA THR A 26 -8.99 2.45 8.56
C THR A 26 -9.40 1.21 7.76
N ALA A 27 -10.14 0.30 8.39
CA ALA A 27 -10.61 -0.94 7.77
C ALA A 27 -11.56 -0.75 6.55
N ASN A 28 -11.94 0.50 6.24
CA ASN A 28 -12.89 0.84 5.18
C ASN A 28 -12.19 1.51 3.99
N PRO A 29 -12.47 1.10 2.74
CA PRO A 29 -11.88 1.68 1.54
C PRO A 29 -12.20 3.17 1.37
N GLU A 30 -13.36 3.62 1.85
CA GLU A 30 -13.74 5.04 1.83
C GLU A 30 -12.87 5.89 2.77
N GLY A 31 -12.49 5.34 3.93
CA GLY A 31 -11.62 6.03 4.87
C GLY A 31 -10.18 6.12 4.34
N PHE A 32 -9.72 5.09 3.63
CA PHE A 32 -8.44 5.11 2.90
C PHE A 32 -8.40 6.27 1.90
N ILE A 33 -9.47 6.45 1.12
CA ILE A 33 -9.58 7.55 0.15
C ILE A 33 -9.60 8.91 0.84
N LYS A 34 -10.26 9.05 2.00
CA LYS A 34 -10.24 10.31 2.76
C LYS A 34 -8.83 10.68 3.21
N ILE A 35 -8.08 9.73 3.79
CA ILE A 35 -6.68 9.96 4.22
C ILE A 35 -5.79 10.28 3.02
N ALA A 36 -6.01 9.59 1.90
CA ALA A 36 -5.33 9.87 0.64
C ALA A 36 -5.58 11.30 0.16
N GLN A 37 -6.84 11.73 0.17
CA GLN A 37 -7.27 13.07 -0.24
C GLN A 37 -6.70 14.16 0.66
N GLU A 38 -6.65 13.94 1.99
CA GLU A 38 -6.00 14.85 2.93
C GLU A 38 -4.51 15.06 2.63
N ARG A 39 -3.84 14.03 2.10
CA ARG A 39 -2.44 14.13 1.64
C ARG A 39 -2.29 14.64 0.20
N GLY A 40 -3.39 14.97 -0.48
CA GLY A 40 -3.40 15.48 -1.85
C GLY A 40 -3.44 14.40 -2.93
N TYR A 41 -3.61 13.13 -2.56
CA TYR A 41 -3.81 12.03 -3.50
C TYR A 41 -5.30 11.88 -3.82
N LYS A 42 -5.67 12.04 -5.09
CA LYS A 42 -7.04 11.81 -5.57
C LYS A 42 -7.07 10.60 -6.49
N PHE A 43 -7.81 9.57 -6.09
CA PHE A 43 -8.14 8.38 -6.88
C PHE A 43 -9.48 7.81 -6.40
N THR A 44 -10.08 6.93 -7.20
CA THR A 44 -11.35 6.25 -6.88
C THR A 44 -11.15 4.87 -6.25
N ILE A 45 -12.23 4.27 -5.71
CA ILE A 45 -12.20 2.91 -5.16
C ILE A 45 -11.79 1.89 -6.25
N GLU A 46 -12.26 2.09 -7.48
CA GLU A 46 -11.95 1.19 -8.61
C GLU A 46 -10.48 1.26 -9.01
N GLU A 47 -9.87 2.45 -8.94
CA GLU A 47 -8.43 2.63 -9.16
C GLU A 47 -7.61 2.02 -8.02
N LEU A 48 -8.08 2.16 -6.78
CA LEU A 48 -7.46 1.52 -5.62
C LEU A 48 -7.46 0.00 -5.77
N ASN A 49 -8.59 -0.60 -6.12
CA ASN A 49 -8.71 -2.04 -6.32
C ASN A 49 -7.84 -2.51 -7.49
N ASN A 50 -7.83 -1.79 -8.61
CA ASN A 50 -6.92 -2.10 -9.72
C ASN A 50 -5.45 -2.06 -9.31
N GLU A 51 -5.06 -1.12 -8.45
CA GLU A 51 -3.67 -1.00 -8.01
C GLU A 51 -3.31 -2.06 -6.96
N ILE A 52 -4.26 -2.46 -6.12
CA ILE A 52 -4.15 -3.61 -5.22
C ILE A 52 -4.01 -4.91 -6.02
N ASP A 53 -4.80 -5.10 -7.08
CA ASP A 53 -4.74 -6.27 -7.96
C ASP A 53 -3.43 -6.34 -8.77
N LYS A 54 -2.83 -5.19 -9.08
CA LYS A 54 -1.49 -5.12 -9.68
C LYS A 54 -0.37 -5.38 -8.68
N LEU A 55 -0.60 -5.19 -7.38
CA LEU A 55 0.38 -5.52 -6.35
C LEU A 55 0.52 -7.04 -6.29
N SER A 56 1.75 -7.54 -6.21
CA SER A 56 1.94 -8.95 -5.91
C SER A 56 1.44 -9.24 -4.50
N GLU A 57 0.97 -10.47 -4.26
CA GLU A 57 0.58 -10.94 -2.93
C GLU A 57 1.69 -10.70 -1.89
N GLU A 58 2.95 -10.70 -2.33
CA GLU A 58 4.13 -10.48 -1.51
C GLU A 58 4.24 -9.02 -1.05
N ASP A 59 4.00 -8.08 -1.95
CA ASP A 59 4.01 -6.65 -1.64
C ASP A 59 2.86 -6.27 -0.70
N LEU A 60 1.68 -6.87 -0.90
CA LEU A 60 0.55 -6.77 0.01
C LEU A 60 0.88 -7.37 1.37
N ALA A 61 1.46 -8.57 1.41
CA ALA A 61 1.85 -9.25 2.64
C ALA A 61 2.90 -8.44 3.43
N ALA A 62 3.85 -7.81 2.76
CA ALA A 62 4.83 -6.93 3.42
C ALA A 62 4.18 -5.68 4.05
N ILE A 63 3.11 -5.17 3.44
CA ILE A 63 2.32 -4.06 3.99
C ILE A 63 1.46 -4.55 5.17
N VAL A 64 0.83 -5.71 5.09
CA VAL A 64 -0.05 -6.22 6.15
C VAL A 64 0.77 -6.74 7.34
N ASN A 65 1.84 -7.49 7.09
CA ASN A 65 2.71 -8.12 8.07
C ASN A 65 4.18 -7.73 7.84
N PRO A 66 4.59 -6.51 8.26
CA PRO A 66 5.97 -6.06 8.13
C PRO A 66 6.87 -6.92 9.01
N GLY A 67 7.68 -7.78 8.39
CA GLY A 67 8.54 -8.75 9.08
C GLY A 67 8.43 -10.17 8.51
N TRP A 68 7.35 -10.47 7.79
CA TRP A 68 7.24 -11.69 6.99
C TRP A 68 7.90 -11.48 5.62
N GLY A 69 9.23 -11.40 5.61
CA GLY A 69 10.03 -11.39 4.37
C GLY A 69 10.25 -12.81 3.85
N THR A 70 10.35 -12.96 2.53
CA THR A 70 10.75 -14.24 1.93
C THR A 70 12.10 -14.66 2.48
N ARG A 71 12.18 -15.89 3.00
CA ARG A 71 13.46 -16.53 3.29
C ARG A 71 14.16 -16.74 1.96
N ARG A 72 15.01 -15.79 1.57
CA ARG A 72 15.86 -15.95 0.38
C ARG A 72 16.73 -17.17 0.62
N HIS A 73 16.56 -18.21 -0.19
CA HIS A 73 17.48 -19.33 -0.20
C HIS A 73 18.88 -18.77 -0.47
N ILE A 74 19.77 -18.92 0.50
CA ILE A 74 21.17 -18.59 0.34
C ILE A 74 21.71 -19.70 -0.57
N ASN A 75 22.01 -19.38 -1.84
CA ASN A 75 22.68 -20.34 -2.72
C ASN A 75 24.16 -20.40 -2.30
N PRO A 76 24.66 -21.52 -1.72
CA PRO A 76 26.08 -21.68 -1.51
C PRO A 76 26.79 -21.79 -2.87
N ARG A 77 27.92 -21.10 -3.00
CA ARG A 77 28.80 -21.16 -4.19
C ARG A 77 29.57 -22.47 -4.22
#